data_AF-A0A9J6P0P7-F1
#
_entry.id   AF-A0A9J6P0P7-F1
#
_cell.length_a   1.000
_cell.length_b   1.000
_cell.length_c   1.000
_cell.angle_alpha   90.00
_cell.angle_beta   90.00
_cell.angle_gamma   90.00
#
_symmetry.space_group_name_H-M   'P 1'
#
loop_
_entity.id
_entity.type
_entity.pdbx_description
1 polymer ?
#
loop_
_entity_poly.entity_id
_entity_poly.type
_entity_poly.pdbx_seq_one_letter_code
_entity_poly.pdbx_strand_id
1 'polypeptide(L)'
;MKKFIFILLFLLITVFLLRSQYISNRCKDMIYAIEHYSMDSMHNSHKLTKINEIYIDFKDEYVSIVTVTGIDKNNNELKYNLILKKNKKSVWKIIHQYDLETKSLSS
;
A
#
# COMPACT_ATOMS: atom_id res chain seq x y z
N MET A 1 -21.25 2.65 -33.86
CA MET A 1 -21.02 1.88 -32.62
C MET A 1 -19.55 1.67 -32.29
N LYS A 2 -18.70 1.15 -33.20
CA LYS A 2 -17.25 0.95 -32.94
C LYS A 2 -16.48 2.22 -32.50
N LYS A 3 -16.78 3.39 -33.08
CA LYS A 3 -16.17 4.68 -32.70
C LYS A 3 -16.45 5.08 -31.24
N PHE A 4 -17.65 4.77 -30.72
CA PHE A 4 -17.99 5.04 -29.32
C PHE A 4 -17.21 4.15 -28.35
N ILE A 5 -16.91 2.90 -28.74
CA ILE A 5 -16.08 1.99 -27.95
C ILE A 5 -14.67 2.55 -27.80
N PHE A 6 -14.07 3.08 -28.88
CA PHE A 6 -12.75 3.71 -28.81
C PHE A 6 -12.73 4.96 -27.93
N ILE A 7 -13.77 5.80 -28.00
CA ILE A 7 -13.89 6.99 -27.14
C ILE A 7 -14.01 6.57 -25.66
N LEU A 8 -14.84 5.56 -25.36
CA LEU A 8 -14.99 5.04 -24.00
C LEU A 8 -13.68 4.45 -23.48
N LEU A 9 -12.98 3.67 -24.30
CA LEU A 9 -11.68 3.09 -23.96
C LEU A 9 -10.65 4.20 -23.66
N PHE A 10 -10.59 5.23 -24.51
CA PHE A 10 -9.69 6.36 -24.33
C PHE A 10 -9.98 7.11 -23.02
N LEU A 11 -11.26 7.31 -22.69
CA LEU A 11 -11.67 7.95 -21.45
C LEU A 11 -11.27 7.11 -20.23
N LEU A 12 -11.49 5.79 -20.26
CA LEU A 12 -11.07 4.88 -19.20
C LEU A 12 -9.55 4.88 -18.99
N ILE A 13 -8.76 4.86 -20.08
CA ILE A 13 -7.29 4.94 -20.01
C ILE A 13 -6.87 6.28 -19.38
N THR A 14 -7.50 7.37 -19.78
CA THR A 14 -7.17 8.71 -19.26
C THR A 14 -7.43 8.79 -17.76
N VAL A 15 -8.60 8.33 -17.30
CA VAL A 15 -8.94 8.27 -15.87
C VAL A 15 -7.96 7.38 -15.09
N PHE A 16 -7.59 6.22 -15.67
CA PHE A 16 -6.61 5.32 -15.06
C PHE A 16 -5.23 5.98 -14.90
N LEU A 17 -4.74 6.68 -15.94
CA LEU A 17 -3.47 7.39 -15.89
C LEU A 17 -3.47 8.53 -14.87
N LEU A 18 -4.55 9.32 -14.82
CA LEU A 18 -4.72 10.40 -13.84
C LEU A 18 -4.72 9.86 -12.41
N ARG A 19 -5.46 8.77 -12.15
CA ARG A 19 -5.45 8.11 -10.85
C ARG A 19 -4.06 7.59 -10.48
N SER A 20 -3.36 6.96 -11.43
CA SER A 20 -2.00 6.44 -11.21
C SER A 20 -1.01 7.56 -10.85
N GLN A 21 -1.08 8.71 -11.55
CA GLN A 21 -0.26 9.88 -11.24
C GLN A 21 -0.61 10.48 -9.88
N TYR A 22 -1.89 10.60 -9.56
CA TYR A 22 -2.35 11.09 -8.26
C TYR A 22 -1.81 10.22 -7.12
N ILE A 23 -2.00 8.91 -7.21
CA ILE A 23 -1.48 7.95 -6.22
C ILE A 23 0.04 8.06 -6.13
N SER A 24 0.74 8.06 -7.27
CA SER A 24 2.20 8.17 -7.28
C SER A 24 2.69 9.47 -6.63
N ASN A 25 1.97 10.58 -6.76
CA ASN A 25 2.34 11.83 -6.12
C ASN A 25 2.05 11.81 -4.62
N ARG A 26 0.92 11.20 -4.21
CA ARG A 26 0.57 11.02 -2.80
C ARG A 26 1.53 10.06 -2.08
N CYS A 27 2.00 9.01 -2.74
CA CYS A 27 3.00 8.07 -2.21
C CYS A 27 4.42 8.68 -2.08
N LYS A 28 4.62 9.97 -2.36
CA LYS A 28 5.81 10.70 -1.89
C LYS A 28 5.78 10.89 -0.37
N ASP A 29 4.58 10.96 0.21
CA ASP A 29 4.37 10.82 1.64
C ASP A 29 4.45 9.34 2.01
N MET A 30 5.32 9.01 2.98
CA MET A 30 5.57 7.64 3.40
C MET A 30 4.36 7.03 4.11
N ILE A 31 3.66 7.80 4.94
CA ILE A 31 2.48 7.32 5.68
C ILE A 31 1.37 6.98 4.68
N TYR A 32 1.12 7.87 3.72
CA TYR A 32 0.16 7.57 2.65
C TYR A 32 0.56 6.33 1.85
N ALA A 33 1.85 6.15 1.54
CA ALA A 33 2.30 4.95 0.83
C ALA A 33 2.03 3.67 1.64
N ILE A 34 2.29 3.69 2.95
CA ILE A 34 2.00 2.57 3.86
C ILE A 34 0.50 2.27 3.87
N GLU A 35 -0.34 3.29 4.06
CA GLU A 35 -1.80 3.14 4.04
C GLU A 35 -2.30 2.58 2.71
N HIS A 36 -1.90 3.20 1.60
CA HIS A 36 -2.33 2.81 0.27
C HIS A 36 -1.96 1.36 -0.05
N TYR A 37 -0.72 0.95 0.19
CA TYR A 37 -0.30 -0.41 -0.14
C TYR A 37 -0.83 -1.46 0.85
N SER A 38 -1.05 -1.10 2.11
CA SER A 38 -1.65 -1.99 3.12
C SER A 38 -3.15 -2.19 2.90
N MET A 39 -3.85 -1.18 2.37
CA MET A 39 -5.32 -1.17 2.26
C MET A 39 -5.86 -1.29 0.83
N ASP A 40 -5.10 -1.02 -0.23
CA ASP A 40 -5.62 -0.95 -1.61
C ASP A 40 -4.82 -1.82 -2.61
N SER A 41 -3.79 -2.53 -2.15
CA SER A 41 -3.03 -3.44 -3.03
C SER A 41 -3.90 -4.57 -3.56
N MET A 42 -4.14 -4.60 -4.88
CA MET A 42 -4.92 -5.64 -5.59
C MET A 42 -4.31 -7.05 -5.50
N HIS A 43 -3.13 -7.22 -4.91
CA HIS A 43 -2.41 -8.51 -4.83
C HIS A 43 -1.96 -8.87 -3.40
N ASN A 44 -2.42 -8.16 -2.37
CA ASN A 44 -2.04 -8.49 -0.98
C ASN A 44 -3.10 -9.39 -0.33
N SER A 45 -2.72 -10.60 0.06
CA SER A 45 -3.55 -11.50 0.87
C SER A 45 -3.80 -10.94 2.28
N HIS A 46 -2.90 -10.08 2.77
CA HIS A 46 -2.96 -9.44 4.09
C HIS A 46 -3.55 -8.03 4.03
N LYS A 47 -4.57 -7.84 3.20
CA LYS A 47 -5.22 -6.53 3.01
C LYS A 47 -5.89 -6.08 4.30
N LEU A 48 -5.40 -4.98 4.87
CA LEU A 48 -6.01 -4.36 6.03
C LEU A 48 -7.24 -3.57 5.61
N THR A 49 -8.32 -3.73 6.37
CA THR A 49 -9.52 -2.88 6.27
C THR A 49 -9.38 -1.66 7.17
N LYS A 50 -8.59 -1.76 8.23
CA LYS A 50 -8.25 -0.65 9.12
C LYS A 50 -6.80 -0.81 9.60
N ILE A 51 -6.06 0.29 9.59
CA ILE A 51 -4.75 0.39 10.25
C ILE A 51 -4.99 0.94 11.66
N ASN A 52 -4.43 0.26 12.65
CA ASN A 52 -4.49 0.68 14.05
C ASN A 52 -3.24 1.48 14.41
N GLU A 53 -2.06 0.98 14.01
CA GLU A 53 -0.79 1.58 14.38
C GLU A 53 0.25 1.44 13.25
N ILE A 54 1.09 2.47 13.13
CA ILE A 54 2.26 2.50 12.25
C ILE A 54 3.44 2.92 13.12
N TYR A 55 4.42 2.03 13.27
CA TYR A 55 5.63 2.28 14.02
C TYR A 55 6.84 2.25 13.10
N ILE A 56 7.64 3.33 13.10
CA ILE A 56 8.83 3.44 12.26
C ILE A 56 10.01 2.87 13.04
N ASP A 57 10.41 1.65 12.70
CA ASP A 57 11.56 0.97 13.32
C ASP A 57 12.90 1.58 12.87
N PHE A 58 12.99 1.95 11.60
CA PHE A 58 14.17 2.58 11.01
C PHE A 58 13.78 3.49 9.85
N LYS A 59 14.48 4.60 9.68
CA LYS A 59 14.29 5.49 8.53
C LYS A 59 15.57 6.24 8.18
N ASP A 60 15.94 6.16 6.90
CA ASP A 60 16.89 7.05 6.26
C ASP A 60 16.24 7.78 5.06
N GLU A 61 17.06 8.40 4.21
CA GLU A 61 16.59 9.15 3.04
C GLU A 61 15.96 8.25 1.95
N TYR A 62 16.43 7.00 1.83
CA TYR A 62 16.14 6.09 0.72
C TYR A 62 15.39 4.82 1.14
N VAL A 63 15.48 4.41 2.40
CA VAL A 63 14.95 3.16 2.93
C VAL A 63 14.29 3.43 4.28
N SER A 64 13.19 2.73 4.53
CA SER A 64 12.48 2.77 5.80
C SER A 64 11.98 1.37 6.14
N ILE A 65 12.05 1.00 7.43
CA ILE A 65 11.48 -0.22 7.97
C ILE A 65 10.39 0.20 8.94
N VAL A 66 9.20 -0.36 8.74
CA VAL A 66 8.01 0.05 9.47
C VAL A 66 7.22 -1.17 9.88
N THR A 67 6.87 -1.25 11.16
CA THR A 67 5.90 -2.20 11.68
C THR A 67 4.49 -1.61 11.51
N VAL A 68 3.59 -2.37 10.92
CA VAL A 68 2.18 -2.01 10.76
C VAL A 68 1.31 -3.01 11.50
N THR A 69 0.37 -2.51 12.28
CA THR A 69 -0.65 -3.32 12.97
C THR A 69 -2.03 -2.86 12.51
N GLY A 70 -2.92 -3.80 12.23
CA GLY A 70 -4.28 -3.47 11.82
C GLY A 70 -5.20 -4.68 11.79
N ILE A 71 -6.38 -4.49 11.19
CA ILE A 71 -7.45 -5.48 11.15
C ILE A 71 -7.74 -5.84 9.70
N ASP A 72 -7.82 -7.14 9.41
CA ASP A 72 -8.21 -7.66 8.10
C ASP A 72 -9.73 -7.67 7.90
N LYS A 73 -10.20 -8.16 6.74
CA LYS A 73 -11.64 -8.26 6.45
C LYS A 73 -12.39 -9.24 7.37
N ASN A 74 -11.69 -10.23 7.93
CA ASN A 74 -12.24 -11.25 8.82
C ASN A 74 -12.18 -10.83 10.30
N ASN A 75 -11.83 -9.57 10.57
CA ASN A 75 -11.66 -9.00 11.89
C ASN A 75 -10.51 -9.64 12.71
N ASN A 76 -9.54 -10.23 12.03
CA ASN A 76 -8.30 -10.71 12.65
C ASN A 76 -7.30 -9.56 12.76
N GLU A 77 -6.57 -9.50 13.88
CA GLU A 77 -5.44 -8.60 14.02
C GLU A 77 -4.23 -9.16 13.25
N LEU A 78 -3.66 -8.33 12.38
CA LEU A 78 -2.45 -8.62 11.63
C LEU A 78 -1.36 -7.64 12.01
N LYS A 79 -0.15 -8.16 12.14
CA LYS A 79 1.06 -7.38 12.39
C LYS A 79 2.17 -7.82 11.46
N TYR A 80 2.75 -6.89 10.72
CA TYR A 80 3.80 -7.19 9.76
C TYR A 80 4.79 -6.03 9.61
N ASN A 81 6.00 -6.36 9.19
CA ASN A 81 7.04 -5.41 8.85
C ASN A 81 7.04 -5.11 7.34
N LEU A 82 7.16 -3.83 7.01
CA LEU A 82 7.31 -3.34 5.66
C LEU A 82 8.70 -2.75 5.49
N ILE A 83 9.38 -3.16 4.42
CA ILE A 83 10.56 -2.45 3.93
C ILE A 83 10.13 -1.57 2.76
N LEU A 84 10.27 -0.27 2.94
CA LEU A 84 9.98 0.73 1.92
C LEU A 84 11.29 1.25 1.32
N LYS A 85 11.28 1.46 0.00
CA LYS A 85 12.36 2.12 -0.71
C LYS A 85 11.84 3.32 -1.48
N LYS A 86 12.53 4.45 -1.33
CA LYS A 86 12.28 5.67 -2.09
C LYS A 86 12.97 5.57 -3.44
N ASN A 87 12.23 5.81 -4.51
CA ASN A 87 12.78 5.81 -5.86
C ASN A 87 13.34 7.18 -6.28
N LYS A 88 13.93 7.27 -7.47
CA LYS A 88 14.47 8.53 -8.04
C LYS A 88 13.46 9.67 -8.19
N LYS A 89 12.15 9.38 -8.16
CA LYS A 89 11.06 10.36 -8.20
C LYS A 89 10.54 10.74 -6.79
N SER A 90 11.28 10.36 -5.75
CA SER A 90 10.92 10.55 -4.34
C SER A 90 9.67 9.81 -3.89
N VAL A 91 9.24 8.79 -4.62
CA VAL A 91 8.05 7.99 -4.30
C VAL A 91 8.46 6.76 -3.49
N TRP A 92 7.80 6.53 -2.37
CA TRP A 92 7.97 5.33 -1.56
C TRP A 92 7.22 4.15 -2.16
N LYS A 93 7.87 2.98 -2.18
CA LYS A 93 7.27 1.71 -2.58
C LYS A 93 7.65 0.64 -1.57
N ILE A 94 6.73 -0.28 -1.29
CA ILE A 94 7.04 -1.50 -0.55
C ILE A 94 7.86 -2.41 -1.46
N ILE A 95 9.03 -2.84 -0.98
CA ILE A 95 9.87 -3.83 -1.66
C ILE A 95 9.76 -5.21 -1.00
N HIS A 96 9.52 -5.25 0.32
CA HIS A 96 9.29 -6.48 1.06
C HIS A 96 8.26 -6.28 2.16
N GLN A 97 7.51 -7.35 2.45
CA GLN A 97 6.59 -7.47 3.59
C GLN A 97 6.91 -8.79 4.31
N TYR A 98 6.98 -8.76 5.64
CA TYR A 98 7.22 -9.92 6.47
C TYR A 98 6.19 -9.96 7.58
N ASP A 99 5.43 -11.05 7.67
CA ASP A 99 4.50 -11.23 8.77
C ASP A 99 5.30 -11.45 10.05
N LEU A 100 4.92 -10.74 11.11
CA LEU A 100 5.43 -11.02 12.44
C LEU A 100 4.52 -12.09 13.01
N GLU A 101 5.03 -13.29 13.27
CA GLU A 101 4.24 -14.39 13.84
C GLU A 101 3.46 -13.87 15.06
N THR A 102 2.14 -13.78 14.92
CA THR A 102 1.26 -13.64 16.06
C THR A 102 1.28 -14.99 16.75
N LYS A 103 1.95 -15.07 17.90
CA LYS A 103 1.73 -16.20 18.82
C LYS A 103 0.23 -16.27 19.06
N SER A 104 -0.42 -17.26 18.47
CA SER A 104 -1.77 -17.62 18.84
C SER A 104 -1.72 -18.00 20.32
N LEU A 105 -2.22 -17.11 21.17
CA LEU A 105 -2.61 -17.48 22.52
C LEU A 105 -3.79 -18.43 22.36
N SER A 106 -3.46 -19.72 22.20
CA SER A 106 -4.36 -20.82 22.48
C SER A 106 -4.56 -20.84 24.00
N SER A 107 -5.68 -20.27 24.44
CA SER A 107 -6.28 -20.52 25.75
C SER A 107 -7.27 -21.65 25.65
#